data_AF-A0AAV5M2N6-F1
#
_entry.id   AF-A0AAV5M2N6-F1
#
_cell.length_a   1.000
_cell.length_b   1.000
_cell.length_c   1.000
_cell.angle_alpha   90.00
_cell.angle_beta   90.00
_cell.angle_gamma   90.00
#
_symmetry.space_group_name_H-M   'P 1'
#
loop_
_entity.id
_entity.type
_entity.pdbx_description
1 polymer ?
#
loop_
_entity_poly.entity_id
_entity_poly.type
_entity_poly.pdbx_seq_one_letter_code
_entity_poly.pdbx_strand_id
1 'polypeptide(L)'
;MILQNLPFIFFVFFTLLFLAGVGSTQPPFSCDSSDPSSKGYPFCQTTLPISQRVRDLVSRLTLDEKISQLVNSAPPIPRLGIPAYQWWSEALHGVTNVGPGILFNGTIRAATSFPQVILIAASFDSYQWYRIGQVIGREARAVYNAGQANGMTFWAPNINIFRDPRWGRGQETPGEDPLVAGKYAVSYVRGVQGDTFQGGKLRGHLQASACCKHFTAYDLDNWKGINRFVFDARVSVSYEFELLPLLLSYLILCFWNLLVLHFPP
;
A
#
# COMPACT_ATOMS: atom_id res chain seq x y z
N MET A 1 12.26 40.50 55.10
CA MET A 1 11.20 39.62 54.55
C MET A 1 11.21 39.79 53.02
N ILE A 2 12.22 39.22 52.35
CA ILE A 2 12.43 39.32 50.90
C ILE A 2 12.42 37.89 50.40
N LEU A 3 11.23 37.33 50.13
CA LEU A 3 11.08 35.95 49.66
C LEU A 3 9.64 35.73 49.15
N GLN A 4 9.20 36.43 48.10
CA GLN A 4 7.89 36.16 47.49
C GLN A 4 7.78 36.27 45.96
N ASN A 5 8.87 36.40 45.20
CA ASN A 5 8.79 36.54 43.73
C ASN A 5 9.54 35.47 42.93
N LEU A 6 9.73 34.26 43.48
CA LEU A 6 10.39 33.17 42.76
C LEU A 6 9.50 32.18 41.96
N PRO A 7 8.14 32.11 42.06
CA PRO A 7 7.43 31.05 41.35
C PRO A 7 7.02 31.41 39.92
N PHE A 8 7.08 32.68 39.52
CA PHE A 8 6.55 33.11 38.21
C PHE A 8 7.55 32.93 37.07
N ILE A 9 8.85 33.09 37.33
CA ILE A 9 9.90 32.99 36.29
C ILE A 9 10.17 31.53 35.89
N PHE A 10 10.01 30.58 36.82
CA PHE A 10 10.17 29.14 36.53
C PHE A 10 9.02 28.56 35.68
N PHE A 11 7.80 29.12 35.80
CA PHE A 11 6.64 28.64 35.05
C PHE A 11 6.65 29.05 33.58
N VAL A 12 7.25 30.20 33.26
CA VAL A 12 7.38 30.71 31.88
C VAL A 12 8.46 29.97 31.10
N PHE A 13 9.55 29.54 31.74
CA PHE A 13 10.58 28.74 31.08
C PHE A 13 10.13 27.30 30.77
N PHE A 14 9.24 26.71 31.58
CA PHE A 14 8.74 25.35 31.35
C PHE A 14 7.64 25.29 30.28
N THR A 15 6.90 26.39 30.07
CA THR A 15 5.90 26.48 28.99
C THR A 15 6.49 26.80 27.63
N LEU A 16 7.68 27.42 27.57
CA LEU A 16 8.40 27.68 26.31
C LEU A 16 9.17 26.46 25.77
N LEU A 17 9.45 25.44 26.58
CA LEU A 17 10.11 24.20 26.12
C LEU A 17 9.16 23.16 25.48
N PHE A 18 7.84 23.35 25.59
CA PHE A 18 6.85 22.47 24.95
C PHE A 18 6.39 22.93 23.57
N LEU A 19 6.93 24.06 23.07
CA LEU A 19 6.93 24.37 21.64
C LEU A 19 8.14 23.69 20.98
N ALA A 20 8.35 22.39 21.25
CA ALA A 20 9.04 21.57 20.28
C ALA A 20 8.18 21.63 19.02
N GLY A 21 8.64 22.40 18.04
CA GLY A 21 7.94 22.61 16.79
C GLY A 21 7.45 21.26 16.29
N VAL A 22 6.14 21.16 16.06
CA VAL A 22 5.58 20.09 15.24
C VAL A 22 6.13 20.36 13.85
N GLY A 23 7.37 19.91 13.63
CA GLY A 23 8.04 20.01 12.35
C GLY A 23 7.10 19.36 11.36
N SER A 24 6.78 20.10 10.30
CA SER A 24 5.96 19.61 9.20
C SER A 24 6.42 18.21 8.81
N THR A 25 5.66 17.19 9.21
CA THR A 25 5.91 15.76 8.99
C THR A 25 5.56 15.39 7.56
N GLN A 26 6.01 16.15 6.57
CA GLN A 26 5.85 15.71 5.19
C GLN A 26 6.66 14.42 5.03
N PRO A 27 6.11 13.39 4.36
CA PRO A 27 6.88 12.19 4.07
C PRO A 27 8.10 12.59 3.26
N PRO A 28 9.25 11.90 3.40
CA PRO A 28 10.38 12.17 2.55
C PRO A 28 9.97 11.82 1.11
N PHE A 29 9.86 12.83 0.25
CA PHE A 29 9.53 12.64 -1.15
C PHE A 29 10.81 12.45 -1.95
N SER A 30 10.79 11.50 -2.89
CA SER A 30 11.81 11.48 -3.95
C SER A 30 11.69 12.77 -4.76
N CYS A 31 12.82 13.25 -5.28
CA CYS A 31 12.84 14.43 -6.14
C CYS A 31 12.32 15.70 -5.45
N ASP A 32 12.75 15.94 -4.21
CA ASP A 32 12.43 17.17 -3.51
C ASP A 32 12.85 18.39 -4.34
N SER A 33 11.87 19.22 -4.69
CA SER A 33 12.05 20.44 -5.46
C SER A 33 12.96 21.48 -4.79
N SER A 34 13.16 21.36 -3.47
CA SER A 34 14.04 22.21 -2.68
C SER A 34 15.52 21.81 -2.82
N ASP A 35 15.81 20.55 -3.16
CA ASP A 35 17.16 20.05 -3.42
C ASP A 35 17.59 20.39 -4.86
N PRO A 36 18.61 21.25 -5.07
CA PRO A 36 19.08 21.61 -6.42
C PRO A 36 19.61 20.43 -7.22
N SER A 37 20.11 19.37 -6.54
CA SER A 37 20.65 18.18 -7.20
C SER A 37 19.54 17.32 -7.83
N SER A 38 18.32 17.37 -7.29
CA SER A 38 17.17 16.60 -7.79
C SER A 38 16.70 17.07 -9.16
N LYS A 39 16.81 18.38 -9.44
CA LYS A 39 16.40 19.00 -10.72
C LYS A 39 17.22 18.51 -11.91
N GLY A 40 18.46 18.05 -11.67
CA GLY A 40 19.35 17.55 -12.70
C GLY A 40 19.02 16.14 -13.20
N TYR A 41 18.20 15.38 -12.46
CA TYR A 41 17.91 13.99 -12.80
C TYR A 41 16.67 13.85 -13.71
N PRO A 42 16.78 13.20 -14.88
CA PRO A 42 15.63 12.92 -15.75
C PRO A 42 14.50 12.15 -15.05
N PHE A 43 14.81 11.23 -14.12
CA PHE A 43 13.76 10.54 -13.36
C PHE A 43 12.88 11.49 -12.51
N CYS A 44 13.38 12.67 -12.16
CA CYS A 44 12.63 13.71 -11.46
C CYS A 44 11.79 14.61 -12.38
N GLN A 45 11.96 14.55 -13.70
CA GLN A 45 11.18 15.35 -14.64
C GLN A 45 9.80 14.74 -14.89
N THR A 46 8.76 15.32 -14.32
CA THR A 46 7.36 14.83 -14.41
C THR A 46 6.75 14.92 -15.81
N THR A 47 7.35 15.70 -16.70
CA THR A 47 6.97 15.80 -18.12
C THR A 47 7.39 14.58 -18.95
N LEU A 48 8.35 13.77 -18.47
CA LEU A 48 8.79 12.56 -19.16
C LEU A 48 7.86 11.38 -18.87
N PRO A 49 7.69 10.44 -19.82
CA PRO A 49 6.95 9.20 -19.58
C PRO A 49 7.55 8.41 -18.40
N ILE A 50 6.69 7.78 -17.59
CA ILE A 50 7.10 6.97 -16.43
C ILE A 50 8.16 5.93 -16.82
N SER A 51 8.01 5.28 -17.99
CA SER A 51 8.98 4.28 -18.47
C SER A 51 10.37 4.86 -18.76
N GLN A 52 10.47 6.14 -19.14
CA GLN A 52 11.77 6.79 -19.30
C GLN A 52 12.38 7.14 -17.95
N ARG A 53 11.56 7.65 -17.03
CA ARG A 53 11.98 8.02 -15.67
C ARG A 53 12.47 6.82 -14.88
N VAL A 54 11.73 5.70 -14.93
CA VAL A 54 12.13 4.44 -14.29
C VAL A 54 13.43 3.90 -14.89
N ARG A 55 13.58 3.92 -16.23
CA ARG A 55 14.82 3.46 -16.88
C ARG A 55 16.02 4.29 -16.48
N ASP A 56 15.89 5.62 -16.48
CA ASP A 56 16.97 6.52 -16.04
C ASP A 56 17.35 6.24 -14.58
N LEU A 57 16.37 6.11 -13.68
CA LEU A 57 16.65 5.79 -12.29
C LEU A 57 17.36 4.43 -12.13
N VAL A 58 16.82 3.37 -12.71
CA VAL A 58 17.40 2.03 -12.59
C VAL A 58 18.79 1.96 -13.22
N SER A 59 19.06 2.74 -14.29
CA SER A 59 20.41 2.83 -14.87
C SER A 59 21.43 3.53 -13.97
N ARG A 60 20.98 4.37 -13.03
CA ARG A 60 21.85 5.08 -12.07
C ARG A 60 22.20 4.26 -10.84
N LEU A 61 21.42 3.21 -10.56
CA LEU A 61 21.67 2.33 -9.43
C LEU A 61 22.88 1.42 -9.71
N THR A 62 23.75 1.29 -8.71
CA THR A 62 24.77 0.22 -8.71
C THR A 62 24.09 -1.15 -8.61
N LEU A 63 24.85 -2.22 -8.84
CA LEU A 63 24.32 -3.57 -8.67
C LEU A 63 23.88 -3.83 -7.22
N ASP A 64 24.69 -3.40 -6.24
CA ASP A 64 24.37 -3.55 -4.82
C ASP A 64 23.13 -2.76 -4.43
N GLU A 65 22.99 -1.54 -4.93
CA GLU A 65 21.78 -0.74 -4.74
C GLU A 65 20.57 -1.47 -5.34
N LYS A 66 20.65 -2.03 -6.56
CA LYS A 66 19.55 -2.81 -7.15
C LYS A 66 19.16 -4.02 -6.29
N ILE A 67 20.14 -4.80 -5.84
CA ILE A 67 19.90 -5.97 -4.98
C ILE A 67 19.24 -5.55 -3.68
N SER A 68 19.68 -4.44 -3.08
CA SER A 68 19.10 -3.91 -1.84
C SER A 68 17.63 -3.50 -1.98
N GLN A 69 17.16 -3.20 -3.19
CA GLN A 69 15.77 -2.84 -3.47
C GLN A 69 14.85 -4.06 -3.70
N LEU A 70 15.37 -5.29 -3.65
CA LEU A 70 14.59 -6.53 -3.87
C LEU A 70 13.93 -7.09 -2.60
N VAL A 71 13.81 -6.29 -1.55
CA VAL A 71 13.20 -6.65 -0.27
C VAL A 71 12.00 -5.74 0.02
N ASN A 72 11.11 -6.13 0.93
CA ASN A 72 9.99 -5.27 1.29
C ASN A 72 10.42 -3.98 2.01
N SER A 73 11.51 -4.06 2.79
CA SER A 73 12.11 -2.94 3.50
C SER A 73 13.23 -2.33 2.67
N ALA A 74 12.89 -1.62 1.60
CA ALA A 74 13.87 -1.07 0.70
C ALA A 74 14.62 0.09 1.39
N PRO A 75 15.95 0.01 1.54
CA PRO A 75 16.74 1.07 2.16
C PRO A 75 16.79 2.32 1.26
N PRO A 76 17.09 3.50 1.83
CA PRO A 76 17.24 4.71 1.04
C PRO A 76 18.46 4.60 0.11
N ILE A 77 18.47 5.38 -0.97
CA ILE A 77 19.64 5.63 -1.83
C ILE A 77 20.01 7.12 -1.70
N PRO A 78 20.80 7.51 -0.67
CA PRO A 78 21.04 8.92 -0.35
C PRO A 78 21.69 9.70 -1.48
N ARG A 79 22.60 9.08 -2.24
CA ARG A 79 23.30 9.71 -3.38
C ARG A 79 22.35 10.17 -4.49
N LEU A 80 21.17 9.54 -4.59
CA LEU A 80 20.14 9.86 -5.56
C LEU A 80 18.93 10.59 -4.94
N GLY A 81 18.98 10.92 -3.64
CA GLY A 81 17.87 11.54 -2.93
C GLY A 81 16.62 10.65 -2.87
N ILE A 82 16.80 9.32 -2.84
CA ILE A 82 15.69 8.37 -2.76
C ILE A 82 15.51 7.94 -1.30
N PRO A 83 14.34 8.16 -0.71
CA PRO A 83 14.05 7.74 0.65
C PRO A 83 13.86 6.23 0.76
N ALA A 84 13.86 5.74 1.99
CA ALA A 84 13.48 4.36 2.27
C ALA A 84 12.01 4.13 1.85
N TYR A 85 11.69 2.92 1.42
CA TYR A 85 10.33 2.56 1.01
C TYR A 85 9.90 1.22 1.62
N GLN A 86 8.69 1.16 2.16
CA GLN A 86 8.04 -0.07 2.60
C GLN A 86 7.04 -0.58 1.57
N TRP A 87 7.34 -1.74 1.00
CA TRP A 87 6.43 -2.45 0.11
C TRP A 87 5.32 -3.18 0.86
N TRP A 88 5.49 -3.40 2.18
CA TRP A 88 4.55 -4.12 3.02
C TRP A 88 3.68 -3.15 3.85
N SER A 89 2.53 -2.82 3.29
CA SER A 89 1.38 -2.28 4.01
C SER A 89 0.16 -3.17 3.78
N GLU A 90 -0.80 -3.15 4.69
CA GLU A 90 -2.03 -3.95 4.59
C GLU A 90 -3.26 -3.02 4.54
N ALA A 91 -4.26 -3.40 3.73
CA ALA A 91 -5.49 -2.63 3.58
C ALA A 91 -6.75 -3.48 3.33
N LEU A 92 -6.77 -4.74 3.76
CA LEU A 92 -7.76 -5.75 3.37
C LEU A 92 -9.22 -5.26 3.43
N HIS A 93 -9.59 -4.61 4.54
CA HIS A 93 -10.92 -4.01 4.76
C HIS A 93 -10.82 -2.65 5.46
N GLY A 94 -9.77 -1.88 5.16
CA GLY A 94 -9.37 -0.66 5.87
C GLY A 94 -7.86 -0.56 5.99
N VAL A 95 -7.29 0.64 6.00
CA VAL A 95 -5.85 0.85 6.19
C VAL A 95 -5.46 0.41 7.60
N THR A 96 -4.40 -0.39 7.74
CA THR A 96 -3.98 -0.91 9.04
C THR A 96 -2.47 -0.82 9.25
N ASN A 97 -2.04 -0.82 10.51
CA ASN A 97 -0.65 -0.92 10.92
C ASN A 97 -0.20 -2.38 11.14
N VAL A 98 -0.93 -3.36 10.59
CA VAL A 98 -0.44 -4.72 10.43
C VAL A 98 0.62 -4.69 9.33
N GLY A 99 1.90 -4.78 9.73
CA GLY A 99 3.06 -4.57 8.88
C GLY A 99 3.75 -3.23 9.15
N PRO A 100 4.95 -3.01 8.59
CA PRO A 100 5.80 -1.86 8.92
C PRO A 100 5.48 -0.57 8.14
N GLY A 101 4.65 -0.62 7.10
CA GLY A 101 4.46 0.50 6.17
C GLY A 101 3.54 1.63 6.64
N ILE A 102 2.66 1.39 7.63
CA ILE A 102 1.69 2.36 8.16
C ILE A 102 1.92 2.57 9.66
N LEU A 103 1.92 3.83 10.09
CA LEU A 103 2.13 4.25 11.49
C LEU A 103 0.95 5.09 11.98
N PHE A 104 0.23 4.65 13.02
CA PHE A 104 -0.84 5.43 13.65
C PHE A 104 -0.38 6.15 14.94
N ASN A 105 0.83 6.71 14.91
CA ASN A 105 1.47 7.34 16.06
C ASN A 105 1.47 8.89 16.03
N GLY A 106 0.90 9.51 15.00
CA GLY A 106 0.85 10.97 14.82
C GLY A 106 -0.55 11.56 14.98
N THR A 107 -0.90 12.51 14.10
CA THR A 107 -2.20 13.19 14.09
C THR A 107 -3.33 12.27 13.68
N ILE A 108 -3.05 11.29 12.80
CA ILE A 108 -3.98 10.24 12.42
C ILE A 108 -3.74 9.03 13.32
N ARG A 109 -4.75 8.69 14.14
CA ARG A 109 -4.67 7.62 15.15
C ARG A 109 -5.37 6.31 14.75
N ALA A 110 -6.21 6.36 13.73
CA ALA A 110 -6.96 5.23 13.22
C ALA A 110 -7.42 5.50 11.78
N ALA A 111 -7.90 4.45 11.13
CA ALA A 111 -8.54 4.46 9.82
C ALA A 111 -9.89 3.74 9.91
N THR A 112 -10.73 3.87 8.89
CA THR A 112 -12.04 3.22 8.89
C THR A 112 -11.87 1.70 8.81
N SER A 113 -12.51 0.97 9.73
CA SER A 113 -12.58 -0.49 9.71
C SER A 113 -13.92 -0.92 9.12
N PHE A 114 -13.91 -1.37 7.87
CA PHE A 114 -15.09 -1.92 7.21
C PHE A 114 -15.38 -3.35 7.69
N PRO A 115 -16.57 -3.91 7.40
CA PRO A 115 -16.79 -5.34 7.59
C PRO A 115 -15.70 -6.19 6.92
N GLN A 116 -15.47 -7.40 7.44
CA GLN A 116 -14.56 -8.34 6.79
C GLN A 116 -15.02 -8.65 5.35
N VAL A 117 -14.09 -8.97 4.45
CA VAL A 117 -14.32 -9.10 3.00
C VAL A 117 -15.49 -10.02 2.68
N ILE A 118 -15.62 -11.16 3.36
CA ILE A 118 -16.74 -12.09 3.14
C ILE A 118 -18.11 -11.43 3.35
N LEU A 119 -18.23 -10.50 4.30
CA LEU A 119 -19.46 -9.75 4.56
C LEU A 119 -19.63 -8.57 3.62
N ILE A 120 -18.53 -7.94 3.17
CA ILE A 120 -18.59 -6.94 2.10
C ILE A 120 -19.12 -7.58 0.81
N ALA A 121 -18.58 -8.73 0.42
CA ALA A 121 -18.98 -9.45 -0.79
C ALA A 121 -20.43 -9.96 -0.73
N ALA A 122 -20.94 -10.28 0.47
CA ALA A 122 -22.33 -10.68 0.67
C ALA A 122 -23.37 -9.59 0.31
N SER A 123 -22.95 -8.33 0.06
CA SER A 123 -23.86 -7.31 -0.46
C SER A 123 -24.22 -7.50 -1.93
N PHE A 124 -23.40 -8.24 -2.69
CA PHE A 124 -23.50 -8.36 -4.15
C PHE A 124 -23.56 -7.01 -4.90
N ASP A 125 -23.06 -5.94 -4.28
CA ASP A 125 -23.02 -4.58 -4.85
C ASP A 125 -21.58 -4.18 -5.20
N SER A 126 -21.22 -4.40 -6.46
CA SER A 126 -19.90 -4.03 -7.00
C SER A 126 -19.57 -2.54 -6.89
N TYR A 127 -20.58 -1.66 -6.93
CA TYR A 127 -20.34 -0.23 -6.77
C TYR A 127 -20.04 0.11 -5.32
N GLN A 128 -20.69 -0.54 -4.36
CA GLN A 128 -20.34 -0.42 -2.94
C GLN A 128 -18.91 -0.91 -2.67
N TRP A 129 -18.50 -2.04 -3.24
CA TRP A 129 -17.12 -2.54 -3.10
C TRP A 129 -16.09 -1.54 -3.63
N TYR A 130 -16.38 -0.92 -4.78
CA TYR A 130 -15.57 0.15 -5.35
C TYR A 130 -15.46 1.37 -4.41
N ARG A 131 -16.59 1.84 -3.85
CA ARG A 131 -16.58 2.99 -2.92
C ARG A 131 -15.79 2.70 -1.65
N ILE A 132 -15.83 1.48 -1.13
CA ILE A 132 -14.98 1.06 0.00
C ILE A 132 -13.50 1.18 -0.41
N GLY A 133 -13.12 0.66 -1.58
CA GLY A 133 -11.77 0.84 -2.12
C GLY A 133 -11.36 2.32 -2.26
N GLN A 134 -12.27 3.19 -2.70
CA GLN A 134 -12.00 4.64 -2.79
C GLN A 134 -11.70 5.27 -1.42
N VAL A 135 -12.46 4.90 -0.37
CA VAL A 135 -12.20 5.38 0.99
C VAL A 135 -10.83 4.91 1.46
N ILE A 136 -10.52 3.62 1.29
CA ILE A 136 -9.22 3.03 1.64
C ILE A 136 -8.07 3.78 0.93
N GLY A 137 -8.16 4.00 -0.38
CA GLY A 137 -7.12 4.71 -1.13
C GLY A 137 -6.95 6.17 -0.69
N ARG A 138 -8.03 6.85 -0.30
CA ARG A 138 -7.98 8.22 0.24
C ARG A 138 -7.35 8.27 1.62
N GLU A 139 -7.76 7.38 2.52
CA GLU A 139 -7.18 7.28 3.86
C GLU A 139 -5.69 6.93 3.80
N ALA A 140 -5.30 5.98 2.93
CA ALA A 140 -3.90 5.63 2.71
C ALA A 140 -3.06 6.85 2.32
N ARG A 141 -3.53 7.64 1.36
CA ARG A 141 -2.84 8.86 0.92
C ARG A 141 -2.83 9.93 2.00
N ALA A 142 -3.89 10.07 2.79
CA ALA A 142 -3.94 11.00 3.91
C ALA A 142 -2.88 10.65 4.97
N VAL A 143 -2.78 9.36 5.33
CA VAL A 143 -1.74 8.86 6.25
C VAL A 143 -0.33 9.10 5.70
N TYR A 144 -0.11 8.84 4.41
CA TYR A 144 1.17 9.13 3.77
C TYR A 144 1.53 10.61 3.80
N ASN A 145 0.61 11.49 3.41
CA ASN A 145 0.84 12.94 3.41
C ASN A 145 1.03 13.53 4.83
N ALA A 146 0.58 12.84 5.87
CA ALA A 146 0.85 13.18 7.27
C ALA A 146 2.23 12.71 7.75
N GLY A 147 3.04 12.08 6.88
CA GLY A 147 4.35 11.49 7.24
C GLY A 147 4.24 10.23 8.09
N GLN A 148 3.07 9.61 8.06
CA GLN A 148 2.71 8.46 8.88
C GLN A 148 2.67 7.16 8.06
N ALA A 149 3.20 7.16 6.84
CA ALA A 149 3.42 5.96 6.05
C ALA A 149 4.77 6.02 5.34
N ASN A 150 5.43 4.86 5.24
CA ASN A 150 6.73 4.70 4.59
C ASN A 150 6.61 4.07 3.19
N GLY A 151 5.39 3.93 2.69
CA GLY A 151 5.10 3.39 1.37
C GLY A 151 3.61 3.45 1.05
N MET A 152 3.27 3.21 -0.21
CA MET A 152 1.91 3.30 -0.73
C MET A 152 1.51 2.06 -1.53
N THR A 153 2.13 0.93 -1.22
CA THR A 153 1.80 -0.38 -1.76
C THR A 153 1.09 -1.19 -0.69
N PHE A 154 -0.09 -1.70 -1.01
CA PHE A 154 -0.91 -2.45 -0.08
C PHE A 154 -1.12 -3.87 -0.57
N TRP A 155 -0.80 -4.86 0.25
CA TRP A 155 -1.01 -6.29 0.00
C TRP A 155 -2.49 -6.67 0.10
N ALA A 156 -3.33 -6.06 -0.74
CA ALA A 156 -4.76 -6.30 -0.81
C ALA A 156 -5.26 -6.03 -2.24
N PRO A 157 -6.33 -6.71 -2.70
CA PRO A 157 -7.20 -7.60 -1.94
C PRO A 157 -6.72 -9.07 -1.92
N ASN A 158 -7.25 -9.85 -0.96
CA ASN A 158 -7.21 -11.31 -1.04
C ASN A 158 -8.35 -11.78 -1.98
N ILE A 159 -7.96 -12.44 -3.07
CA ILE A 159 -8.85 -12.87 -4.16
C ILE A 159 -8.79 -14.39 -4.37
N ASN A 160 -8.22 -15.12 -3.42
CA ASN A 160 -8.30 -16.57 -3.41
C ASN A 160 -9.76 -17.01 -3.29
N ILE A 161 -10.04 -18.21 -3.79
CA ILE A 161 -11.37 -18.81 -3.73
C ILE A 161 -11.51 -19.54 -2.40
N PHE A 162 -12.58 -19.28 -1.65
CA PHE A 162 -12.88 -19.97 -0.39
C PHE A 162 -13.45 -21.37 -0.64
N ARG A 163 -12.66 -22.23 -1.28
CA ARG A 163 -13.06 -23.56 -1.73
C ARG A 163 -13.30 -24.53 -0.57
N ASP A 164 -12.44 -24.48 0.44
CA ASP A 164 -12.53 -25.34 1.62
C ASP A 164 -13.02 -24.54 2.82
N PRO A 165 -14.23 -24.81 3.36
CA PRO A 165 -14.81 -24.03 4.46
C PRO A 165 -14.00 -24.10 5.76
N ARG A 166 -13.01 -25.01 5.86
CA ARG A 166 -12.11 -25.13 7.00
C ARG A 166 -10.94 -24.15 6.95
N TRP A 167 -10.76 -23.44 5.84
CA TRP A 167 -9.66 -22.51 5.67
C TRP A 167 -9.82 -21.30 6.60
N GLY A 168 -8.88 -21.13 7.55
CA GLY A 168 -8.93 -20.07 8.57
C GLY A 168 -8.92 -18.64 8.01
N ARG A 169 -8.43 -18.46 6.78
CA ARG A 169 -8.41 -17.16 6.09
C ARG A 169 -9.50 -17.00 5.03
N GLY A 170 -10.44 -17.95 4.93
CA GLY A 170 -11.58 -17.82 4.02
C GLY A 170 -12.43 -16.57 4.26
N GLN A 171 -12.48 -16.09 5.51
CA GLN A 171 -13.11 -14.80 5.86
C GLN A 171 -12.51 -13.61 5.09
N GLU A 172 -11.24 -13.65 4.70
CA GLU A 172 -10.55 -12.57 4.00
C GLU A 172 -10.91 -12.50 2.51
N THR A 173 -11.70 -13.45 2.00
CA THR A 173 -12.01 -13.59 0.59
C THR A 173 -13.43 -13.14 0.26
N PRO A 174 -13.73 -12.86 -1.02
CA PRO A 174 -15.09 -12.58 -1.48
C PRO A 174 -15.97 -13.83 -1.66
N GLY A 175 -15.58 -14.99 -1.10
CA GLY A 175 -16.36 -16.24 -1.11
C GLY A 175 -15.79 -17.32 -2.04
N GLU A 176 -16.64 -18.30 -2.36
CA GLU A 176 -16.27 -19.50 -3.14
C GLU A 176 -16.48 -19.36 -4.66
N ASP A 177 -17.15 -18.30 -5.11
CA ASP A 177 -17.51 -18.11 -6.52
C ASP A 177 -16.45 -17.28 -7.27
N PRO A 178 -15.80 -17.82 -8.33
CA PRO A 178 -14.79 -17.10 -9.10
C PRO A 178 -15.28 -15.82 -9.78
N LEU A 179 -16.55 -15.76 -10.18
CA LEU A 179 -17.11 -14.58 -10.85
C LEU A 179 -17.31 -13.43 -9.86
N VAL A 180 -17.80 -13.71 -8.66
CA VAL A 180 -17.90 -12.76 -7.55
C VAL A 180 -16.49 -12.30 -7.16
N ALA A 181 -15.54 -13.22 -7.03
CA ALA A 181 -14.16 -12.88 -6.70
C ALA A 181 -13.51 -11.95 -7.73
N GLY A 182 -13.68 -12.24 -9.02
CA GLY A 182 -13.20 -11.38 -10.11
C GLY A 182 -13.84 -9.99 -10.10
N LYS A 183 -15.16 -9.89 -9.92
CA LYS A 183 -15.87 -8.60 -9.82
C LYS A 183 -15.45 -7.79 -8.59
N TYR A 184 -15.26 -8.46 -7.45
CA TYR A 184 -14.75 -7.83 -6.23
C TYR A 184 -13.34 -7.28 -6.44
N ALA A 185 -12.44 -8.09 -7.01
CA ALA A 185 -11.07 -7.70 -7.30
C ALA A 185 -11.01 -6.43 -8.16
N VAL A 186 -11.72 -6.41 -9.30
CA VAL A 186 -11.74 -5.25 -10.20
C VAL A 186 -12.30 -4.00 -9.51
N SER A 187 -13.39 -4.14 -8.76
CA SER A 187 -14.03 -3.02 -8.07
C SER A 187 -13.12 -2.43 -6.98
N TYR A 188 -12.56 -3.29 -6.13
CA TYR A 188 -11.64 -2.89 -5.06
C TYR A 188 -10.38 -2.22 -5.63
N VAL A 189 -9.73 -2.85 -6.62
CA VAL A 189 -8.49 -2.33 -7.22
C VAL A 189 -8.71 -0.99 -7.91
N ARG A 190 -9.80 -0.82 -8.67
CA ARG A 190 -10.13 0.49 -9.26
C ARG A 190 -10.32 1.56 -8.19
N GLY A 191 -11.02 1.23 -7.09
CA GLY A 191 -11.24 2.14 -5.98
C GLY A 191 -9.94 2.58 -5.30
N VAL A 192 -9.10 1.63 -4.90
CA VAL A 192 -7.83 1.88 -4.21
C VAL A 192 -6.83 2.62 -5.09
N GLN A 193 -6.73 2.25 -6.36
CA GLN A 193 -5.79 2.88 -7.30
C GLN A 193 -6.23 4.26 -7.78
N GLY A 194 -7.48 4.66 -7.54
CA GLY A 194 -8.01 5.94 -7.97
C GLY A 194 -8.46 5.97 -9.43
N ASP A 195 -8.78 4.82 -10.01
CA ASP A 195 -9.47 4.77 -11.30
C ASP A 195 -10.97 5.03 -11.13
N THR A 196 -11.66 5.26 -12.25
CA THR A 196 -13.12 5.26 -12.27
C THR A 196 -13.69 3.85 -12.12
N PHE A 197 -14.95 3.76 -11.70
CA PHE A 197 -15.65 2.48 -11.62
C PHE A 197 -15.65 1.72 -12.96
N GLN A 198 -15.76 2.44 -14.09
CA GLN A 198 -15.71 1.88 -15.44
C GLN A 198 -14.29 1.50 -15.90
N GLY A 199 -13.27 2.06 -15.26
CA GLY A 199 -11.87 1.89 -15.62
C GLY A 199 -11.38 2.84 -16.72
N GLY A 200 -10.07 2.83 -16.97
CA GLY A 200 -9.45 3.46 -18.14
C GLY A 200 -9.11 4.94 -17.99
N LYS A 201 -9.17 5.50 -16.77
CA LYS A 201 -8.81 6.90 -16.51
C LYS A 201 -7.55 7.09 -15.67
N LEU A 202 -6.81 6.03 -15.36
CA LEU A 202 -5.50 6.16 -14.72
C LEU A 202 -4.52 6.90 -15.63
N ARG A 203 -4.29 8.19 -15.38
CA ARG A 203 -3.38 9.07 -16.14
C ARG A 203 -1.92 8.99 -15.65
N GLY A 204 -1.48 7.81 -15.23
CA GLY A 204 -0.12 7.61 -14.70
C GLY A 204 0.08 8.02 -13.24
N HIS A 205 -0.98 8.42 -12.53
CA HIS A 205 -0.94 8.71 -11.10
C HIS A 205 -1.82 7.72 -10.36
N LEU A 206 -1.21 6.94 -9.46
CA LEU A 206 -1.93 6.01 -8.58
C LEU A 206 -2.26 6.70 -7.25
N GLN A 207 -3.51 6.59 -6.82
CA GLN A 207 -3.92 7.00 -5.48
C GLN A 207 -3.17 6.18 -4.42
N ALA A 208 -3.16 4.85 -4.57
CA ALA A 208 -2.33 3.87 -3.87
C ALA A 208 -2.14 2.65 -4.79
N SER A 209 -1.11 1.83 -4.57
CA SER A 209 -0.90 0.59 -5.32
C SER A 209 -1.60 -0.57 -4.63
N ALA A 210 -2.47 -1.27 -5.37
CA ALA A 210 -3.13 -2.48 -4.91
C ALA A 210 -2.39 -3.73 -5.43
N CYS A 211 -2.55 -4.83 -4.72
CA CYS A 211 -1.70 -6.00 -4.84
C CYS A 211 -2.52 -7.25 -4.58
N CYS A 212 -3.05 -7.85 -5.66
CA CYS A 212 -3.87 -9.04 -5.55
C CYS A 212 -3.05 -10.22 -4.99
N LYS A 213 -3.60 -10.91 -3.99
CA LYS A 213 -2.95 -12.06 -3.32
C LYS A 213 -3.93 -13.22 -3.13
N HIS A 214 -3.47 -14.46 -2.96
CA HIS A 214 -2.09 -14.98 -3.04
C HIS A 214 -2.02 -15.86 -4.29
N PHE A 215 -1.36 -15.38 -5.33
CA PHE A 215 -1.30 -16.07 -6.61
C PHE A 215 -0.31 -17.25 -6.51
N THR A 216 -0.72 -18.51 -6.68
CA THR A 216 -2.08 -19.04 -6.92
C THR A 216 -2.36 -20.27 -6.06
N ALA A 217 -3.61 -20.78 -6.11
CA ALA A 217 -4.05 -22.03 -5.48
C ALA A 217 -3.76 -22.14 -3.97
N TYR A 218 -3.75 -20.99 -3.27
CA TYR A 218 -3.60 -20.93 -1.83
C TYR A 218 -4.98 -20.79 -1.16
N ASP A 219 -5.42 -21.86 -0.51
CA ASP A 219 -6.72 -21.92 0.18
C ASP A 219 -6.73 -22.83 1.41
N LEU A 220 -5.56 -23.12 1.98
CA LEU A 220 -5.40 -23.88 3.22
C LEU A 220 -4.19 -23.33 4.01
N ASP A 221 -4.32 -23.23 5.34
CA ASP A 221 -3.24 -22.77 6.21
C ASP A 221 -2.49 -23.92 6.88
N ASN A 222 -3.23 -24.77 7.58
CA ASN A 222 -2.71 -25.94 8.25
C ASN A 222 -3.83 -26.97 8.43
N TRP A 223 -3.79 -28.05 7.66
CA TRP A 223 -4.80 -29.10 7.73
C TRP A 223 -4.14 -30.48 7.72
N LYS A 224 -4.53 -31.34 8.67
CA LYS A 224 -3.95 -32.68 8.88
C LYS A 224 -2.41 -32.68 8.96
N GLY A 225 -1.83 -31.66 9.60
CA GLY A 225 -0.39 -31.54 9.77
C GLY A 225 0.35 -31.03 8.53
N ILE A 226 -0.35 -30.73 7.43
CA ILE A 226 0.24 -30.12 6.25
C ILE A 226 0.10 -28.60 6.35
N ASN A 227 1.24 -27.94 6.46
CA ASN A 227 1.35 -26.49 6.55
C ASN A 227 1.43 -25.87 5.15
N ARG A 228 0.82 -24.70 4.96
CA ARG A 228 0.88 -23.88 3.74
C ARG A 228 2.28 -23.65 3.17
N PHE A 229 3.32 -23.60 4.00
CA PHE A 229 4.70 -23.39 3.54
C PHE A 229 5.28 -24.57 2.76
N VAL A 230 4.67 -25.75 2.87
CA VAL A 230 5.12 -26.99 2.22
C VAL A 230 4.01 -27.69 1.44
N PHE A 231 2.84 -27.06 1.32
CA PHE A 231 1.69 -27.64 0.63
C PHE A 231 1.93 -27.65 -0.89
N ASP A 232 1.80 -28.83 -1.49
CA ASP A 232 1.93 -29.05 -2.94
C ASP A 232 0.54 -29.19 -3.57
N ALA A 233 0.01 -28.07 -4.05
CA ALA A 233 -1.31 -28.01 -4.68
C ALA A 233 -1.29 -28.72 -6.05
N ARG A 234 -2.06 -29.81 -6.18
CA ARG A 234 -2.25 -30.51 -7.46
C ARG A 234 -3.44 -29.92 -8.20
N VAL A 235 -3.15 -29.12 -9.23
CA VAL A 235 -4.14 -28.32 -9.98
C VAL A 235 -4.14 -28.73 -11.46
N SER A 236 -5.32 -28.95 -12.05
CA SER A 236 -5.44 -29.21 -13.49
C SER A 236 -5.46 -27.91 -14.29
N VAL A 237 -5.03 -27.96 -15.56
CA VAL A 237 -4.99 -26.79 -16.46
C VAL A 237 -6.36 -26.12 -16.60
N SER A 238 -7.46 -26.89 -16.56
CA SER A 238 -8.83 -26.35 -16.59
C SER A 238 -9.11 -25.35 -15.46
N TYR A 239 -8.51 -25.54 -14.28
CA TYR A 239 -8.69 -24.68 -13.11
C TYR A 239 -7.96 -23.33 -13.26
N GLU A 240 -6.79 -23.31 -13.90
CA GLU A 240 -6.11 -22.05 -14.22
C GLU A 240 -6.91 -21.20 -15.21
N PHE A 241 -7.52 -21.83 -16.22
CA PHE A 241 -8.25 -21.11 -17.26
C PHE A 241 -9.57 -20.47 -16.81
N GLU A 242 -10.20 -20.94 -15.73
CA GLU A 242 -11.41 -20.31 -15.18
C GLU A 242 -11.09 -19.07 -14.31
N LEU A 243 -9.91 -19.04 -13.69
CA LEU A 243 -9.48 -17.96 -12.79
C LEU A 243 -8.63 -16.88 -13.50
N LEU A 244 -7.78 -17.24 -14.45
CA LEU A 244 -6.79 -16.32 -15.04
C LEU A 244 -7.37 -15.20 -15.92
N PRO A 245 -8.33 -15.42 -16.85
CA PRO A 245 -8.76 -14.40 -17.80
C PRO A 245 -9.48 -13.20 -17.18
N LEU A 246 -10.22 -13.44 -16.10
CA LEU A 246 -10.93 -12.39 -15.34
C LEU A 246 -9.98 -11.54 -14.48
N LEU A 247 -8.87 -12.13 -14.02
CA LEU A 247 -7.88 -11.47 -13.16
C LEU A 247 -6.83 -10.69 -13.97
N LEU A 248 -6.37 -11.20 -15.11
CA LEU A 248 -5.22 -10.63 -15.83
C LEU A 248 -5.52 -9.38 -16.66
N SER A 249 -6.79 -9.13 -16.99
CA SER A 249 -7.15 -8.05 -17.92
C SER A 249 -7.14 -6.64 -17.29
N TYR A 250 -7.16 -6.53 -15.96
CA TYR A 250 -7.35 -5.25 -15.25
C TYR A 250 -6.53 -5.08 -13.97
N LEU A 251 -5.76 -6.09 -13.55
CA LEU A 251 -5.11 -6.11 -12.24
C LEU A 251 -3.59 -6.03 -12.38
N ILE A 252 -2.97 -5.11 -11.65
CA ILE A 252 -1.56 -5.22 -11.29
C ILE A 252 -1.50 -6.35 -10.26
N LEU A 253 -1.17 -7.56 -10.72
CA LEU A 253 -0.68 -8.60 -9.82
C LEU A 253 0.67 -8.09 -9.32
N CYS A 254 0.83 -7.98 -7.99
CA CYS A 254 2.18 -7.88 -7.47
C CYS A 254 2.89 -9.19 -7.73
N PHE A 255 3.80 -9.17 -8.70
CA PHE A 255 5.07 -9.80 -8.45
C PHE A 255 5.82 -8.91 -7.46
N TRP A 256 6.56 -9.54 -6.56
CA TRP A 256 7.46 -8.85 -5.65
C TRP A 256 8.28 -7.83 -6.45
N ASN A 257 8.05 -6.54 -6.14
CA ASN A 257 8.80 -5.35 -6.57
C ASN A 257 8.40 -4.73 -7.92
N LEU A 258 7.64 -3.63 -7.84
CA LEU A 258 7.54 -2.61 -8.90
C LEU A 258 7.88 -1.25 -8.27
N LEU A 259 8.98 -0.62 -8.66
CA LEU A 259 9.40 0.66 -8.11
C LEU A 259 8.35 1.76 -8.44
N VAL A 260 7.62 2.25 -7.44
CA VAL A 260 6.61 3.30 -7.56
C VAL A 260 7.22 4.59 -7.01
N LEU A 261 7.76 5.40 -7.91
CA LEU A 261 8.25 6.73 -7.55
C LEU A 261 7.07 7.65 -7.24
N HIS A 262 7.10 8.25 -6.06
CA HIS A 262 6.12 9.23 -5.60
C HIS A 262 6.66 10.62 -5.91
N PHE A 263 5.92 11.37 -6.72
CA PHE A 263 6.24 12.75 -7.05
C PHE A 263 5.33 13.68 -6.26
N PRO A 264 5.82 14.87 -5.87
CA PRO A 264 4.96 15.90 -5.28
C PRO A 264 3.80 16.25 -6.23
N PRO A 265 2.66 16.72 -5.68
CA PRO A 265 1.51 17.16 -6.47
C PRO A 265 1.84 18.30 -7.44
#